data_AF-H8ZW17-F1
#
_entry.id   AF-H8ZW17-F1
#
_cell.length_a   1.000
_cell.length_b   1.000
_cell.length_c   1.000
_cell.angle_alpha   90.00
_cell.angle_beta   90.00
_cell.angle_gamma   90.00
#
_symmetry.space_group_name_H-M   'P 1'
#
loop_
_entity.id
_entity.type
_entity.pdbx_description
1 polymer ?
#
loop_
_entity_poly.entity_id
_entity_poly.type
_entity_poly.pdbx_seq_one_letter_code
_entity_poly.pdbx_strand_id
1 'polypeptide(L)'
;GEEVDYRGVLHRDGSVLMSVTLDQLKAPELLYKSLAAKLIVGMPFKDLATVDSILVRELPPQDDKNARLALKRLIDISMGVITPLSEQLTKPLPNALVL
;
A
#
# COMPACT_ATOMS: atom_id res chain seq x y z
N GLY A 1 2.21 15.20 15.28
CA GLY A 1 1.96 13.97 14.51
C GLY A 1 3.18 13.08 14.64
N GLU A 2 3.03 11.79 14.42
CA GLU A 2 4.19 10.89 14.29
C GLU A 2 4.96 11.21 13.00
N GLU A 3 6.29 11.06 13.04
CA GLU A 3 7.12 11.21 11.86
C GLU A 3 6.90 10.02 10.94
N VAL A 4 6.66 10.29 9.66
CA VAL A 4 6.40 9.25 8.65
C VAL A 4 7.51 9.30 7.61
N ASP A 5 8.16 8.15 7.39
CA ASP A 5 9.21 8.02 6.40
C ASP A 5 8.63 7.75 5.00
N TYR A 6 8.66 8.77 4.14
CA TYR A 6 8.18 8.69 2.76
C TYR A 6 9.29 8.41 1.73
N ARG A 7 10.55 8.21 2.15
CA ARG A 7 11.67 8.02 1.23
C ARG A 7 11.53 6.77 0.37
N GLY A 8 10.78 5.77 0.84
CA GLY A 8 10.52 4.53 0.12
C GLY A 8 9.40 4.62 -0.94
N VAL A 9 8.64 5.72 -1.00
CA VAL A 9 7.50 5.86 -1.90
C VAL A 9 7.93 5.94 -3.37
N LEU A 10 9.00 6.70 -3.64
CA LEU A 10 9.57 6.85 -4.98
C LEU A 10 11.06 6.56 -4.92
N HIS A 11 11.52 5.76 -5.87
CA HIS A 11 12.93 5.46 -6.04
C HIS A 11 13.61 6.50 -6.95
N ARG A 12 14.80 6.95 -6.54
CA ARG A 12 15.61 7.97 -7.24
C ARG A 12 15.89 7.60 -8.70
N ASP A 13 16.14 6.33 -8.96
CA ASP A 13 16.55 5.82 -10.28
C ASP A 13 15.36 5.40 -11.15
N GLY A 14 14.13 5.73 -10.73
CA GLY A 14 12.89 5.34 -11.40
C GLY A 14 12.09 4.38 -10.52
N SER A 15 10.78 4.65 -10.42
CA SER A 15 9.86 3.89 -9.56
C SER A 15 8.99 2.96 -10.36
N VAL A 16 8.69 1.78 -9.81
CA VAL A 16 7.65 0.90 -10.34
C VAL A 16 6.35 1.16 -9.58
N LEU A 17 5.29 1.44 -10.34
CA LEU A 17 3.94 1.64 -9.80
C LEU A 17 3.00 0.57 -10.33
N MET A 18 2.13 0.05 -9.46
CA MET A 18 1.12 -0.94 -9.83
C MET A 18 -0.28 -0.54 -9.36
N SER A 19 -1.30 -0.77 -10.19
CA SER A 19 -2.69 -0.58 -9.78
C SER A 19 -3.17 -1.77 -8.95
N VAL A 20 -3.88 -1.50 -7.85
CA VAL A 20 -4.47 -2.51 -6.97
C VAL A 20 -5.96 -2.25 -6.80
N THR A 21 -6.76 -3.31 -6.93
CA THR A 21 -8.21 -3.27 -6.69
C THR A 21 -8.56 -3.79 -5.29
N LEU A 22 -9.77 -3.49 -4.81
CA LEU A 22 -10.27 -4.01 -3.54
C LEU A 22 -10.36 -5.55 -3.52
N ASP A 23 -10.63 -6.19 -4.65
CA ASP A 23 -10.68 -7.65 -4.73
C ASP A 23 -9.32 -8.30 -4.44
N GLN A 24 -8.23 -7.66 -4.85
CA GLN A 24 -6.88 -8.17 -4.55
C GLN A 24 -6.55 -8.10 -3.05
N LEU A 25 -7.20 -7.21 -2.28
CA LEU A 25 -7.04 -7.14 -0.83
C LEU A 25 -7.72 -8.30 -0.08
N LYS A 26 -8.61 -9.05 -0.73
CA LYS A 26 -9.26 -10.24 -0.14
C LYS A 26 -8.27 -11.40 0.07
N ALA A 27 -7.16 -11.40 -0.66
CA ALA A 27 -6.08 -12.38 -0.51
C ALA A 27 -4.71 -11.67 -0.36
N PRO A 28 -4.42 -11.06 0.82
CA PRO A 28 -3.25 -10.20 1.01
C PRO A 28 -1.92 -10.84 0.64
N GLU A 29 -1.70 -12.11 1.00
CA GLU A 29 -0.43 -12.79 0.70
C GLU A 29 -0.19 -12.97 -0.81
N LEU A 30 -1.26 -13.20 -1.59
CA LEU A 30 -1.16 -13.29 -3.04
C LEU A 30 -0.87 -11.91 -3.63
N LEU A 31 -1.53 -10.87 -3.12
CA LEU A 31 -1.24 -9.48 -3.50
C LEU A 31 0.23 -9.15 -3.21
N TYR A 32 0.72 -9.41 -2.01
CA TYR A 32 2.10 -9.10 -1.61
C TYR A 32 3.12 -9.79 -2.53
N LYS A 33 2.92 -11.08 -2.84
CA LYS A 33 3.76 -11.79 -3.81
C LYS A 33 3.69 -11.18 -5.21
N SER A 34 2.50 -10.75 -5.66
CA SER A 34 2.33 -10.10 -6.97
C SER A 34 3.02 -8.73 -7.06
N LEU A 35 3.21 -8.06 -5.92
CA LEU A 35 3.99 -6.82 -5.78
C LEU A 35 5.50 -7.09 -5.63
N ALA A 36 5.93 -8.35 -5.83
CA ALA A 36 7.28 -8.83 -5.61
C ALA A 36 7.81 -8.64 -4.17
N ALA A 37 6.92 -8.43 -3.19
CA ALA A 37 7.31 -8.41 -1.79
C ALA A 37 7.63 -9.82 -1.30
N LYS A 38 8.68 -9.95 -0.49
CA LYS A 38 8.99 -11.20 0.22
C LYS A 38 8.02 -11.37 1.38
N LEU A 39 7.72 -12.62 1.73
CA LEU A 39 6.90 -12.94 2.89
C LEU A 39 7.74 -13.57 4.01
N ILE A 40 7.58 -13.05 5.22
CA ILE A 40 8.13 -13.64 6.44
C ILE A 40 6.95 -13.84 7.40
N VAL A 41 6.56 -15.10 7.62
CA VAL A 41 5.41 -15.46 8.47
C VAL A 41 4.13 -14.68 8.06
N GLY A 42 3.85 -14.62 6.75
CA GLY A 42 2.68 -13.93 6.19
C GLY A 42 2.75 -12.39 6.15
N MET A 43 3.82 -11.78 6.69
CA MET A 43 4.05 -10.34 6.64
C MET A 43 4.89 -9.97 5.40
N PRO A 44 4.53 -8.90 4.67
CA PRO A 44 5.31 -8.45 3.54
C PRO A 44 6.61 -7.78 4.02
N PHE A 45 7.65 -7.90 3.21
CA PHE A 45 8.94 -7.24 3.41
C PHE A 45 9.41 -6.67 2.07
N LYS A 46 9.80 -5.39 2.06
CA LYS A 46 10.28 -4.70 0.88
C LYS A 46 11.72 -5.11 0.56
N ASP A 47 11.98 -5.49 -0.67
CA ASP A 47 13.32 -5.71 -1.21
C ASP A 47 13.56 -4.88 -2.48
N LEU A 48 14.72 -5.07 -3.12
CA LEU A 48 15.11 -4.33 -4.31
C LEU A 48 14.14 -4.49 -5.50
N ALA A 49 13.47 -5.63 -5.63
CA ALA A 49 12.57 -5.92 -6.74
C ALA A 49 11.10 -5.59 -6.43
N THR A 50 10.80 -5.23 -5.17
CA THR A 50 9.45 -4.92 -4.73
C THR A 50 8.96 -3.61 -5.34
N VAL A 51 7.69 -3.57 -5.74
CA VAL A 51 7.02 -2.36 -6.23
C VAL A 51 7.17 -1.21 -5.21
N ASP A 52 7.37 0.02 -5.70
CA ASP A 52 7.60 1.18 -4.83
C ASP A 52 6.32 1.77 -4.27
N SER A 53 5.31 1.87 -5.14
CA SER A 53 4.03 2.46 -4.82
C SER A 53 2.88 1.74 -5.53
N ILE A 54 1.73 1.70 -4.88
CA ILE A 54 0.49 1.19 -5.45
C ILE A 54 -0.53 2.31 -5.64
N LEU A 55 -1.29 2.23 -6.74
CA LEU A 55 -2.46 3.07 -6.98
C LEU A 55 -3.71 2.30 -6.57
N VAL A 56 -4.44 2.84 -5.59
CA VAL A 56 -5.69 2.29 -5.08
C VAL A 56 -6.80 3.29 -5.40
N ARG A 57 -7.64 2.97 -6.41
CA ARG A 57 -8.70 3.90 -6.87
C ARG A 57 -9.84 4.05 -5.87
N GLU A 58 -10.06 3.02 -5.06
CA GLU A 58 -11.12 2.96 -4.05
C GLU A 58 -10.51 2.43 -2.77
N LEU A 59 -10.62 3.19 -1.68
CA LEU A 59 -10.20 2.72 -0.36
C LEU A 59 -11.23 1.75 0.22
N PRO A 60 -10.79 0.73 0.97
CA PRO A 60 -11.69 -0.17 1.64
C PRO A 60 -12.57 0.58 2.66
N PRO A 61 -13.82 0.13 2.89
CA PRO A 61 -14.69 0.66 3.94
C PRO A 61 -14.00 0.72 5.30
N GLN A 62 -14.39 1.67 6.15
CA GLN A 62 -13.70 1.90 7.43
C GLN A 62 -13.77 0.69 8.38
N ASP A 63 -14.82 -0.11 8.27
CA ASP A 63 -15.12 -1.32 9.03
C ASP A 63 -14.47 -2.59 8.44
N ASP A 64 -13.96 -2.54 7.21
CA ASP A 64 -13.16 -3.63 6.63
C ASP A 64 -11.74 -3.63 7.21
N LYS A 65 -11.63 -4.20 8.42
CA LYS A 65 -10.37 -4.30 9.16
C LYS A 65 -9.30 -5.08 8.41
N ASN A 66 -9.69 -6.09 7.63
CA ASN A 66 -8.74 -6.98 6.96
C ASN A 66 -8.09 -6.27 5.77
N ALA A 67 -8.89 -5.63 4.90
CA ALA A 67 -8.35 -4.89 3.76
C ALA A 67 -7.53 -3.68 4.22
N ARG A 68 -7.98 -2.97 5.27
CA ARG A 68 -7.23 -1.84 5.84
C ARG A 68 -5.93 -2.27 6.50
N LEU A 69 -5.92 -3.41 7.21
CA LEU A 69 -4.69 -4.00 7.73
C LEU A 69 -3.74 -4.40 6.60
N ALA A 70 -4.28 -4.93 5.50
CA ALA A 70 -3.47 -5.34 4.37
C ALA A 70 -2.72 -4.14 3.74
N LEU A 71 -3.40 -3.01 3.56
CA LEU A 71 -2.79 -1.75 3.09
C LEU A 71 -1.83 -1.15 4.12
N LYS A 72 -2.20 -1.15 5.41
CA LYS A 72 -1.31 -0.68 6.49
C LYS A 72 0.02 -1.41 6.46
N ARG A 73 0.03 -2.74 6.29
CA ARG A 73 1.26 -3.53 6.22
C ARG A 73 2.17 -3.13 5.06
N LEU A 74 1.61 -2.66 3.94
CA LEU A 74 2.39 -2.15 2.82
C LEU A 74 3.01 -0.79 3.15
N ILE A 75 2.23 0.09 3.79
CA ILE A 75 2.71 1.38 4.29
C ILE A 75 3.84 1.18 5.32
N ASP A 76 3.68 0.21 6.23
CA ASP A 76 4.66 -0.11 7.28
C ASP A 76 6.02 -0.55 6.71
N ILE A 77 6.07 -1.04 5.46
CA ILE A 77 7.32 -1.39 4.74
C ILE A 77 7.74 -0.31 3.73
N SER A 78 7.27 0.92 3.94
CA SER A 78 7.58 2.10 3.12
C SER A 78 7.15 1.97 1.65
N MET A 79 6.12 1.18 1.34
CA MET A 79 5.47 1.21 0.04
C MET A 79 4.40 2.30 0.02
N GLY A 80 4.46 3.16 -0.99
CA GLY A 80 3.48 4.23 -1.14
C GLY A 80 2.09 3.67 -1.47
N VAL A 81 1.07 4.19 -0.80
CA VAL A 81 -0.33 3.93 -1.15
C VAL A 81 -0.91 5.23 -1.65
N ILE A 82 -1.18 5.29 -2.95
CA ILE A 82 -1.67 6.49 -3.63
C ILE A 82 -3.16 6.31 -3.94
N THR A 83 -3.98 7.28 -3.57
CA THR A 83 -5.45 7.22 -3.68
C THR A 83 -6.02 8.58 -4.10
N PRO A 84 -7.21 8.64 -4.74
CA PRO A 84 -7.88 9.92 -5.00
C PRO A 84 -8.15 10.69 -3.70
N LEU A 85 -8.02 12.02 -3.75
CA LEU A 85 -8.36 12.89 -2.61
C LEU A 85 -9.78 12.63 -2.07
N SER A 86 -10.76 12.40 -2.94
CA SER A 86 -12.16 12.13 -2.56
C SER A 86 -12.31 10.90 -1.65
N GLU A 87 -11.51 9.87 -1.89
CA GLU A 87 -11.48 8.66 -1.08
C GLU A 87 -10.89 8.94 0.29
N GLN A 88 -9.81 9.71 0.35
CA GLN A 88 -9.16 10.06 1.62
C GLN A 88 -10.04 10.95 2.51
N LEU A 89 -10.86 11.81 1.92
CA LEU A 89 -11.82 12.66 2.65
C LEU A 89 -12.98 11.87 3.27
N THR A 90 -13.38 10.74 2.66
CA THR A 90 -14.55 9.95 3.09
C THR A 90 -14.16 8.71 3.89
N LYS A 91 -13.03 8.08 3.54
CA LYS A 91 -12.51 6.83 4.10
C LYS A 91 -11.02 7.00 4.42
N PRO A 92 -10.65 7.88 5.37
CA PRO A 92 -9.25 8.24 5.60
C PRO A 92 -8.38 7.01 5.89
N LEU A 93 -7.31 6.82 5.12
CA LEU A 93 -6.28 5.82 5.38
C LEU A 93 -5.00 6.52 5.85
N PRO A 94 -4.58 6.35 7.11
CA PRO A 94 -3.37 7.01 7.61
C PRO A 94 -2.16 6.75 6.72
N ASN A 95 -1.38 7.81 6.45
CA ASN A 95 -0.14 7.80 5.66
C ASN A 95 -0.31 7.43 4.17
N ALA A 96 -1.54 7.31 3.68
CA ALA A 96 -1.80 7.28 2.24
C ALA A 96 -1.54 8.66 1.62
N LEU A 97 -1.01 8.65 0.40
CA LEU A 97 -0.75 9.83 -0.40
C LEU A 97 -1.93 10.10 -1.32
N VAL A 98 -2.20 11.37 -1.58
CA VAL A 98 -3.30 11.79 -2.44
C VAL A 98 -2.78 12.40 -3.74
N LEU A 99 -3.51 12.13 -4.83
CA LEU A 99 -3.42 12.81 -6.12
C LEU A 99 -4.68 13.64 -6.37
#